data_AF-A0A0Q9QPS9-F1
#
_entry.id   AF-A0A0Q9QPS9-F1
#
_cell.length_a   1.000
_cell.length_b   1.000
_cell.length_c   1.000
_cell.angle_alpha   90.00
_cell.angle_beta   90.00
_cell.angle_gamma   90.00
#
_symmetry.space_group_name_H-M   'P 1'
#
loop_
_entity.id
_entity.type
_entity.pdbx_description
1 polymer ?
#
loop_
_entity_poly.entity_id
_entity_poly.type
_entity_poly.pdbx_seq_one_letter_code
_entity_poly.pdbx_strand_id
1 'polypeptide(L)'
;MSEGFQVQPAELRSNSSELMGVAGQVAQAMGAGAAVTAMSPAAFGILCSFFTPPCVAMSAAALGAMAPLEAAILGNAGVVAAIATDFDVADAACAQRSTAILGRL
;
A
#
# COMPACT_ATOMS: atom_id res chain seq x y z
N MET A 1 -23.33 25.89 -11.61
CA MET A 1 -23.66 24.45 -11.70
C MET A 1 -22.47 23.71 -11.15
N SER A 2 -22.60 23.09 -9.98
CA SER A 2 -21.48 22.38 -9.34
C SER A 2 -21.15 21.17 -10.20
N GLU A 3 -19.95 21.11 -10.79
CA GLU A 3 -19.41 19.88 -11.35
C GLU A 3 -19.27 18.90 -10.19
N GLY A 4 -20.29 18.07 -10.00
CA GLY A 4 -20.26 17.03 -8.97
C GLY A 4 -19.20 16.01 -9.37
N PHE A 5 -18.22 15.79 -8.51
CA PHE A 5 -17.32 14.65 -8.65
C PHE A 5 -18.16 13.37 -8.57
N GLN A 6 -18.21 12.60 -9.65
CA GLN A 6 -18.74 11.24 -9.62
C GLN A 6 -17.69 10.34 -8.97
N VAL A 7 -17.91 10.00 -7.70
CA VAL A 7 -17.10 9.04 -6.98
C VAL A 7 -17.82 7.70 -6.99
N GLN A 8 -17.13 6.65 -7.44
CA GLN A 8 -17.61 5.28 -7.38
C GLN A 8 -16.90 4.54 -6.23
N PRO A 9 -17.59 4.25 -5.10
CA PRO A 9 -16.98 3.57 -3.96
C PRO A 9 -16.38 2.20 -4.31
N ALA A 10 -16.95 1.51 -5.30
CA ALA A 10 -16.41 0.24 -5.82
C ALA A 10 -15.02 0.40 -6.46
N GLU A 11 -14.81 1.45 -7.25
CA GLU A 11 -13.51 1.74 -7.88
C GLU A 11 -12.46 2.13 -6.83
N LEU A 12 -12.86 2.90 -5.81
CA LEU A 12 -11.97 3.22 -4.69
C LEU A 12 -11.52 1.96 -3.94
N ARG A 13 -12.41 0.99 -3.73
CA ARG A 13 -12.06 -0.30 -3.12
C ARG A 13 -11.15 -1.14 -4.01
N SER A 14 -11.36 -1.12 -5.33
CA SER A 14 -10.45 -1.79 -6.26
C SER A 14 -9.05 -1.19 -6.16
N ASN A 15 -8.96 0.15 -6.22
CA ASN A 15 -7.69 0.86 -6.11
C ASN A 15 -7.00 0.64 -4.76
N SER A 16 -7.74 0.62 -3.65
CA SER A 16 -7.14 0.31 -2.35
C SER A 16 -6.60 -1.12 -2.30
N SER A 17 -7.32 -2.09 -2.88
CA SER A 17 -6.85 -3.47 -3.00
C SER A 17 -5.60 -3.59 -3.89
N GLU A 18 -5.54 -2.84 -4.99
CA GLU A 18 -4.37 -2.79 -5.86
C GLU A 18 -3.15 -2.21 -5.13
N LEU A 19 -3.34 -1.12 -4.38
CA LEU A 19 -2.29 -0.53 -3.54
C LEU A 19 -1.80 -1.52 -2.48
N MET A 20 -2.70 -2.26 -1.82
CA MET A 20 -2.32 -3.33 -0.90
C MET A 20 -1.52 -4.44 -1.60
N GLY A 21 -1.87 -4.78 -2.84
CA GLY A 21 -1.12 -5.72 -3.67
C GLY A 21 0.30 -5.24 -3.95
N VAL A 22 0.49 -3.96 -4.28
CA VAL A 22 1.81 -3.35 -4.46
C VAL A 22 2.61 -3.35 -3.17
N ALA A 23 1.99 -3.01 -2.03
CA ALA A 23 2.66 -3.11 -0.72
C ALA A 23 3.16 -4.53 -0.44
N GLY A 24 2.34 -5.55 -0.76
CA GLY A 24 2.75 -6.95 -0.65
C GLY A 24 3.95 -7.31 -1.52
N GLN A 25 4.04 -6.78 -2.75
CA GLN A 25 5.19 -6.97 -3.62
C GLN A 25 6.46 -6.27 -3.07
N VAL A 26 6.31 -5.08 -2.49
CA VAL A 26 7.42 -4.37 -1.81
C VAL A 26 7.92 -5.18 -0.61
N ALA A 27 7.01 -5.72 0.21
CA ALA A 27 7.37 -6.58 1.34
C ALA A 27 8.13 -7.84 0.88
N GLN A 28 7.68 -8.48 -0.22
CA GLN A 28 8.39 -9.61 -0.82
C GLN A 28 9.79 -9.23 -1.30
N ALA A 29 9.93 -8.07 -1.96
CA ALA A 29 11.23 -7.56 -2.41
C ALA A 29 12.16 -7.27 -1.23
N MET A 30 11.64 -6.73 -0.13
CA MET A 30 12.39 -6.52 1.10
C MET A 30 12.84 -7.85 1.74
N GLY A 31 11.96 -8.86 1.76
CA GLY A 31 12.30 -10.20 2.21
C GLY A 31 13.42 -10.84 1.39
N ALA A 32 13.38 -10.68 0.06
CA ALA A 32 14.45 -11.14 -0.83
C ALA A 32 15.76 -10.37 -0.61
N GLY A 33 15.70 -9.05 -0.42
CA GLY A 33 16.87 -8.22 -0.13
C GLY A 33 17.51 -8.55 1.22
N ALA A 34 16.72 -8.96 2.22
CA ALA A 34 17.23 -9.38 3.52
C ALA A 34 18.14 -10.62 3.42
N ALA A 35 17.85 -11.54 2.49
CA ALA A 35 18.71 -12.69 2.21
C ALA A 35 20.11 -12.28 1.73
N VAL A 36 20.23 -11.16 1.00
CA VAL A 36 21.52 -10.59 0.57
C VAL A 36 22.28 -9.99 1.75
N THR A 37 21.58 -9.34 2.69
CA THR A 37 22.24 -8.79 3.89
C THR A 37 22.69 -9.87 4.89
N ALA A 38 22.11 -11.06 4.84
CA ALA A 38 22.49 -12.22 5.64
C ALA A 38 23.63 -13.05 5.01
N MET A 39 24.23 -12.55 3.93
CA MET A 39 25.23 -13.30 3.17
C MET A 39 26.53 -13.49 3.98
N SER A 40 27.03 -14.72 4.00
CA SER A 40 28.30 -15.05 4.66
C SER A 40 29.47 -14.26 4.04
N PRO A 41 30.46 -13.80 4.83
CA PRO A 41 31.68 -13.19 4.31
C PRO A 41 32.40 -14.04 3.24
N ALA A 42 32.21 -15.36 3.26
CA ALA A 42 32.79 -16.30 2.31
C ALA A 42 31.89 -16.63 1.10
N ALA A 43 30.76 -15.95 0.92
CA ALA A 43 29.76 -16.33 -0.09
C ALA A 43 30.23 -16.19 -1.54
N PHE A 44 31.15 -15.28 -1.85
CA PHE A 44 31.78 -15.16 -3.17
C PHE A 44 33.06 -16.00 -3.32
N GLY A 45 33.34 -16.92 -2.39
CA GLY A 45 34.62 -17.61 -2.32
C GLY A 45 35.74 -16.69 -1.82
N ILE A 46 36.87 -17.28 -1.41
CA ILE A 46 37.95 -16.55 -0.71
C ILE A 46 38.48 -15.37 -1.55
N LEU A 47 38.65 -15.56 -2.86
CA LEU A 47 39.20 -14.56 -3.77
C LEU A 47 38.30 -13.33 -3.96
N CYS A 48 36.98 -13.49 -3.86
CA CYS A 48 36.02 -12.41 -4.10
C CYS A 48 35.28 -11.97 -2.81
N SER A 49 35.73 -12.44 -1.65
CA SER A 49 35.14 -12.13 -0.33
C SER A 49 35.07 -10.62 -0.01
N PHE A 50 35.96 -9.82 -0.61
CA PHE A 50 35.97 -8.36 -0.46
C PHE A 50 34.75 -7.67 -1.09
N PHE A 51 34.00 -8.35 -1.98
CA PHE A 51 32.75 -7.83 -2.53
C PHE A 51 31.57 -7.98 -1.57
N THR A 52 31.66 -8.85 -0.57
CA THR A 52 30.56 -9.05 0.39
C THR A 52 30.21 -7.76 1.15
N PRO A 53 31.17 -7.02 1.76
CA PRO A 53 30.85 -5.76 2.46
C PRO A 53 30.15 -4.69 1.61
N PRO A 54 30.61 -4.32 0.40
CA PRO A 54 29.91 -3.31 -0.41
C PRO A 54 28.52 -3.80 -0.88
N CYS A 55 28.36 -5.08 -1.21
CA CYS A 55 27.05 -5.64 -1.55
C CYS A 55 26.06 -5.54 -0.37
N VAL A 56 26.48 -5.95 0.83
CA VAL A 56 25.64 -5.87 2.03
C VAL A 56 25.29 -4.41 2.35
N ALA A 57 26.23 -3.47 2.23
CA ALA A 57 25.99 -2.05 2.49
C ALA A 57 24.95 -1.46 1.50
N MET A 58 25.07 -1.78 0.21
CA MET A 58 24.13 -1.32 -0.80
C MET A 58 22.74 -1.92 -0.60
N SER A 59 22.65 -3.21 -0.26
CA SER A 59 21.39 -3.87 0.06
C SER A 59 20.72 -3.28 1.31
N ALA A 60 21.50 -2.98 2.35
CA ALA A 60 20.96 -2.34 3.56
C ALA A 60 20.39 -0.95 3.27
N ALA A 61 21.08 -0.14 2.45
CA ALA A 61 20.59 1.15 2.02
C ALA A 61 19.28 1.05 1.20
N ALA A 62 19.21 0.08 0.28
CA ALA A 62 18.01 -0.17 -0.51
C ALA A 62 16.82 -0.60 0.36
N LEU A 63 17.04 -1.52 1.30
CA LEU A 63 16.01 -1.98 2.25
C LEU A 63 15.51 -0.83 3.14
N GLY A 64 16.43 0.03 3.60
CA GLY A 64 16.09 1.21 4.41
C GLY A 64 15.19 2.20 3.67
N ALA A 65 15.32 2.32 2.34
CA ALA A 65 14.46 3.17 1.52
C ALA A 65 13.09 2.53 1.20
N MET A 66 13.00 1.20 1.21
CA MET A 66 11.74 0.49 0.90
C MET A 66 10.77 0.43 2.08
N ALA A 67 11.24 0.38 3.32
CA ALA A 67 10.39 0.39 4.52
C ALA A 67 9.42 1.61 4.59
N PRO A 68 9.87 2.87 4.43
CA PRO A 68 8.94 4.01 4.44
C PRO A 68 8.01 4.01 3.23
N LEU A 69 8.43 3.45 2.09
CA LEU A 69 7.59 3.32 0.90
C LEU A 69 6.43 2.34 1.16
N GLU A 70 6.71 1.17 1.73
CA GLU A 70 5.67 0.20 2.12
C GLU A 70 4.65 0.84 3.07
N ALA A 71 5.14 1.51 4.12
CA ALA A 71 4.28 2.19 5.09
C ALA A 71 3.41 3.27 4.45
N ALA A 72 3.96 4.06 3.52
CA ALA A 72 3.21 5.09 2.80
C ALA A 72 2.13 4.49 1.90
N ILE A 73 2.41 3.39 1.19
CA ILE A 73 1.44 2.71 0.34
C ILE A 73 0.29 2.14 1.19
N LEU A 74 0.60 1.46 2.29
CA LEU A 74 -0.41 0.93 3.21
C LEU A 74 -1.28 2.04 3.82
N GLY A 75 -0.66 3.16 4.23
CA GLY A 75 -1.38 4.33 4.73
C GLY A 75 -2.35 4.89 3.68
N ASN A 76 -1.89 5.08 2.45
CA ASN A 76 -2.73 5.58 1.36
C ASN A 76 -3.87 4.61 1.00
N ALA A 77 -3.58 3.30 0.96
CA ALA A 77 -4.60 2.28 0.72
C ALA A 77 -5.71 2.33 1.79
N GLY A 78 -5.32 2.48 3.06
CA GLY A 78 -6.25 2.64 4.17
C GLY A 78 -7.11 3.90 4.05
N VAL A 79 -6.52 5.04 3.69
CA VAL A 79 -7.26 6.30 3.47
C VAL A 79 -8.26 6.15 2.32
N VAL A 80 -7.87 5.55 1.19
CA VAL A 80 -8.77 5.35 0.05
C VAL A 80 -9.93 4.43 0.41
N ALA A 81 -9.68 3.35 1.17
CA ALA A 81 -10.73 2.46 1.66
C ALA A 81 -11.68 3.16 2.65
N ALA A 82 -11.16 4.05 3.50
CA ALA A 82 -11.95 4.85 4.41
C ALA A 82 -12.87 5.82 3.65
N ILE A 83 -12.35 6.51 2.64
CA ILE A 83 -13.13 7.40 1.78
C ILE A 83 -14.29 6.65 1.12
N ALA A 84 -14.05 5.44 0.60
CA ALA A 84 -15.11 4.61 0.03
C ALA A 84 -16.22 4.29 1.04
N THR A 85 -15.85 4.05 2.30
CA THR A 85 -16.79 3.79 3.39
C THR A 85 -17.59 5.03 3.75
N ASP A 86 -16.95 6.21 3.79
CA ASP A 86 -17.62 7.47 4.07
C ASP A 86 -18.70 7.80 3.02
N PHE A 87 -18.43 7.51 1.74
CA PHE A 87 -19.42 7.68 0.67
C PHE A 87 -20.63 6.75 0.84
N ASP A 88 -20.42 5.48 1.15
CA ASP A 88 -21.53 4.53 1.36
C ASP A 88 -22.39 4.92 2.57
N VAL A 89 -21.77 5.40 3.65
CA VAL A 89 -22.48 5.89 4.83
C VAL A 89 -23.30 7.14 4.50
N ALA A 90 -22.72 8.08 3.74
CA ALA A 90 -23.42 9.28 3.31
C ALA A 90 -24.62 8.96 2.41
N ASP A 91 -24.44 8.03 1.46
CA ASP A 91 -25.51 7.61 0.55
C ASP A 91 -26.64 6.89 1.30
N ALA A 92 -26.31 5.96 2.20
CA ALA A 92 -27.29 5.27 3.05
C ALA A 92 -28.09 6.25 3.93
N ALA A 93 -27.43 7.26 4.51
CA ALA A 93 -28.09 8.29 5.29
C ALA A 93 -29.04 9.15 4.44
N CYS A 94 -28.65 9.45 3.19
CA CYS A 94 -29.49 10.19 2.24
C CYS A 94 -30.73 9.37 1.84
N ALA A 95 -30.55 8.09 1.51
CA ALA A 95 -31.63 7.17 1.15
C ALA A 95 -32.63 6.95 2.30
N GLN A 96 -32.15 6.86 3.55
CA GLN A 96 -33.01 6.77 4.73
C GLN A 96 -33.88 8.03 4.89
N ARG A 97 -33.29 9.21 4.71
CA ARG A 97 -34.01 10.49 4.80
C ARG A 97 -35.08 10.63 3.71
N SER A 98 -34.75 10.26 2.47
CA SER A 98 -35.71 10.35 1.36
C SER A 98 -36.89 9.39 1.55
N THR A 99 -36.61 8.15 1.98
CA THR A 99 -37.66 7.14 2.29
C THR A 99 -38.57 7.61 3.43
N ALA A 100 -38.00 8.22 4.48
CA ALA A 100 -38.78 8.74 5.60
C ALA A 100 -39.71 9.90 5.19
N ILE A 101 -39.32 10.72 4.21
CA ILE A 101 -40.17 11.80 3.68
C ILE A 101 -41.27 11.21 2.80
N LEU A 102 -40.94 10.27 1.91
CA LEU A 102 -41.91 9.63 1.03
C LEU A 102 -42.96 8.82 1.80
N GLY A 103 -42.60 8.14 2.89
CA GLY A 103 -43.54 7.41 3.74
C GLY A 103 -44.44 8.29 4.62
N ARG A 104 -44.26 9.62 4.60
CA ARG A 104 -45.08 10.61 5.32
C ARG A 104 -46.05 11.37 4.41
N LEU A 105 -46.01 11.12 3.09
CA LEU A 105 -46.93 11.65 2.09
C LEU A 105 -47.98 10.58 1.73
#